data_AF-A0A9P8BCP8-F1
#
_entry.id   AF-A0A9P8BCP8-F1
#
_cell.length_a   1.000
_cell.length_b   1.000
_cell.length_c   1.000
_cell.angle_alpha   90.00
_cell.angle_beta   90.00
_cell.angle_gamma   90.00
#
_symmetry.space_group_name_H-M   'P 1'
#
loop_
_entity.id
_entity.type
_entity.pdbx_description
1 polymer ?
#
loop_
_entity_poly.entity_id
_entity_poly.type
_entity_poly.pdbx_seq_one_letter_code
_entity_poly.pdbx_strand_id
1 'polypeptide(L)'
;MTDLNGLNYTAQQRADLYSEIASGAETGWNFTSRFSKDPFATVGNTTNLQPLMRALNVRGTVPVDLNSILYDAFIQLAHLYDISIGTSSAASVTTSPPTFADSLGTNMAKRGEPSQAERITQQAALAANRHRPNAALRKAAILDLMWDSQKMAFYDFNLTSNARGTFFSAAHFYPMWLDIWPDEVARGGSGAEQVAQKMFAPVGLVLSRYNGTFPSTFLKTGAQWDFPNAWPPHLYIIIKGLANIPSNLSTQAYPRLGSETTSFSLLPPGQLGLSESQLTLQPLASGQGASTDINYDVSGTWSSGGTPRSGETWSQALIRGMANRYIGSVFCSWYSTGGSIPGLLNQLTSRELQATFSTPESTGHMYEKFNALDGDSAESGGEHTVQDGFGWTNGVALWVASKYGTILDAPKCPTIDITPVPLATRGLGKRSTRFIGKRV
;
A
#
# COMPACT_ATOMS: atom_id res chain seq x y z
N MET A 1 34.60 2.59 -21.75
CA MET A 1 34.21 3.53 -20.68
C MET A 1 34.25 2.79 -19.38
N THR A 2 35.23 3.11 -18.54
CA THR A 2 35.25 2.77 -17.12
C THR A 2 34.06 3.46 -16.45
N ASP A 3 33.22 2.69 -15.76
CA ASP A 3 32.16 3.23 -14.91
C ASP A 3 32.79 3.95 -13.71
N LEU A 4 32.13 5.00 -13.21
CA LEU A 4 32.58 6.01 -12.24
C LEU A 4 33.03 5.48 -10.87
N ASN A 5 33.07 4.15 -10.67
CA ASN A 5 33.44 3.49 -9.42
C ASN A 5 34.48 2.37 -9.58
N GLY A 6 35.14 2.26 -10.74
CA GLY A 6 36.23 1.28 -10.92
C GLY A 6 35.80 -0.19 -11.00
N LEU A 7 34.51 -0.48 -11.16
CA LEU A 7 34.02 -1.83 -11.45
C LEU A 7 34.06 -2.09 -12.96
N ASN A 8 34.76 -3.16 -13.35
CA ASN A 8 34.88 -3.56 -14.75
C ASN A 8 33.84 -4.63 -15.09
N TYR A 9 32.60 -4.21 -15.35
CA TYR A 9 31.57 -5.12 -15.86
C TYR A 9 31.82 -5.49 -17.33
N THR A 10 31.53 -6.74 -17.70
CA THR A 10 31.43 -7.13 -19.11
C THR A 10 30.24 -6.43 -19.78
N ALA A 11 30.20 -6.42 -21.12
CA ALA A 11 29.04 -5.87 -21.85
C ALA A 11 27.73 -6.57 -21.45
N GLN A 12 27.78 -7.89 -21.27
CA GLN A 12 26.62 -8.68 -20.82
C GLN A 12 26.20 -8.30 -19.41
N GLN A 13 27.13 -8.21 -18.45
CA GLN A 13 26.81 -7.82 -17.07
C GLN A 13 26.18 -6.42 -16.97
N ARG A 14 26.62 -5.47 -17.81
CA ARG A 14 25.98 -4.14 -17.89
C ARG A 14 24.57 -4.23 -18.46
N ALA A 15 24.37 -4.99 -19.53
CA ALA A 15 23.05 -5.18 -20.14
C ALA A 15 22.07 -5.84 -19.17
N ASP A 16 22.53 -6.84 -18.41
CA ASP A 16 21.73 -7.48 -17.37
C ASP A 16 21.36 -6.51 -16.25
N LEU A 17 22.32 -5.73 -15.74
CA LEU A 17 22.06 -4.71 -14.72
C LEU A 17 21.03 -3.67 -15.18
N TYR A 18 21.17 -3.16 -16.41
CA TYR A 18 20.20 -2.20 -16.97
C TYR A 18 18.82 -2.83 -17.19
N SER A 19 18.76 -4.12 -17.51
CA SER A 19 17.50 -4.84 -17.63
C SER A 19 16.78 -4.96 -16.28
N GLU A 20 17.52 -5.22 -15.19
CA GLU A 20 16.96 -5.21 -13.84
C GLU A 20 16.45 -3.82 -13.44
N ILE A 21 17.22 -2.76 -13.74
CA ILE A 21 16.84 -1.38 -13.45
C ILE A 21 15.55 -0.98 -14.20
N ALA A 22 15.50 -1.26 -15.51
CA ALA A 22 14.32 -0.96 -16.33
C ALA A 22 13.09 -1.75 -15.86
N SER A 23 13.26 -3.04 -15.53
CA SER A 23 12.18 -3.85 -14.96
C SER A 23 11.74 -3.32 -13.60
N GLY A 24 12.67 -2.83 -12.78
CA GLY A 24 12.40 -2.19 -11.49
C GLY A 24 11.49 -0.97 -11.64
N ALA A 25 11.71 -0.15 -12.67
CA ALA A 25 10.81 0.95 -13.01
C ALA A 25 9.43 0.46 -13.49
N GLU A 26 9.37 -0.61 -14.30
CA GLU A 26 8.10 -1.20 -14.77
C GLU A 26 7.22 -1.71 -13.62
N THR A 27 7.82 -2.16 -12.50
CA THR A 27 7.04 -2.57 -11.32
C THR A 27 6.27 -1.43 -10.66
N GLY A 28 6.68 -0.18 -10.89
CA GLY A 28 6.23 1.00 -10.15
C GLY A 28 6.93 1.19 -8.79
N TRP A 29 7.82 0.28 -8.37
CA TRP A 29 8.55 0.33 -7.09
C TRP A 29 10.05 0.66 -7.26
N ASN A 30 10.45 1.51 -8.21
CA ASN A 30 11.85 1.91 -8.41
C ASN A 30 12.32 2.86 -7.29
N PHE A 31 13.20 2.51 -6.37
CA PHE A 31 13.68 1.18 -6.07
C PHE A 31 13.34 0.81 -4.63
N THR A 32 13.41 -0.49 -4.36
CA THR A 32 13.08 -1.11 -3.08
C THR A 32 13.99 -2.32 -2.84
N SER A 33 14.24 -2.61 -1.58
CA SER A 33 14.87 -3.83 -1.09
C SER A 33 14.07 -5.10 -1.39
N ARG A 34 12.75 -4.99 -1.62
CA ARG A 34 11.86 -6.11 -1.99
C ARG A 34 12.37 -6.94 -3.17
N PHE A 35 12.94 -6.29 -4.19
CA PHE A 35 13.44 -6.95 -5.39
C PHE A 35 14.96 -7.20 -5.37
N SER A 36 15.61 -7.12 -4.21
CA SER A 36 17.06 -7.31 -4.07
C SER A 36 17.43 -8.73 -3.66
N LYS A 37 18.56 -9.24 -4.17
CA LYS A 37 19.23 -10.46 -3.66
C LYS A 37 19.82 -10.26 -2.28
N ASP A 38 20.17 -9.01 -1.96
CA ASP A 38 20.62 -8.58 -0.65
C ASP A 38 19.77 -7.37 -0.21
N PRO A 39 18.60 -7.60 0.42
CA PRO A 39 17.72 -6.53 0.88
C PRO A 39 18.37 -5.63 1.94
N PHE A 40 19.42 -6.11 2.62
CA PHE A 40 20.09 -5.42 3.71
C PHE A 40 21.34 -4.64 3.26
N ALA A 41 21.69 -4.68 1.96
CA ALA A 41 22.93 -4.12 1.40
C ALA A 41 23.20 -2.64 1.74
N THR A 42 22.17 -1.89 2.09
CA THR A 42 22.25 -0.44 2.39
C THR A 42 21.78 -0.09 3.82
N VAL A 43 21.38 -1.10 4.61
CA VAL A 43 21.02 -0.89 6.01
C VAL A 43 22.26 -0.37 6.76
N GLY A 44 22.11 0.77 7.44
CA GLY A 44 23.20 1.48 8.12
C GLY A 44 23.94 2.51 7.27
N ASN A 45 23.78 2.51 5.93
CA ASN A 45 24.25 3.59 5.05
C ASN A 45 23.20 3.90 3.98
N THR A 46 22.16 4.62 4.38
CA THR A 46 21.00 4.95 3.54
C THR A 46 21.27 6.04 2.50
N THR A 47 22.49 6.57 2.44
CA THR A 47 22.84 7.65 1.50
C THR A 47 23.45 7.13 0.19
N ASN A 48 23.90 5.86 0.18
CA ASN A 48 24.49 5.24 -0.99
C ASN A 48 23.64 4.06 -1.44
N LEU A 49 22.84 4.25 -2.49
CA LEU A 49 21.98 3.22 -3.04
C LEU A 49 22.68 2.26 -4.01
N GLN A 50 23.94 2.52 -4.40
CA GLN A 50 24.64 1.68 -5.38
C GLN A 50 24.71 0.19 -5.00
N PRO A 51 24.95 -0.21 -3.73
CA PRO A 51 24.95 -1.63 -3.35
C PRO A 51 23.59 -2.28 -3.61
N LEU A 52 22.50 -1.61 -3.23
CA LEU A 52 21.15 -2.09 -3.49
C LEU A 52 20.86 -2.19 -5.00
N MET A 53 21.24 -1.18 -5.78
CA MET A 53 20.98 -1.14 -7.23
C MET A 53 21.70 -2.26 -7.97
N ARG A 54 22.91 -2.61 -7.53
CA ARG A 54 23.70 -3.71 -8.10
C ARG A 54 23.19 -5.09 -7.69
N ALA A 55 22.38 -5.17 -6.64
CA ALA A 55 21.85 -6.42 -6.09
C ALA A 55 20.43 -6.75 -6.58
N LEU A 56 19.83 -5.95 -7.47
CA LEU A 56 18.48 -6.18 -7.99
C LEU A 56 18.34 -7.56 -8.68
N ASN A 57 17.14 -8.14 -8.54
CA ASN A 57 16.68 -9.41 -9.11
C ASN A 57 15.19 -9.32 -9.47
N VAL A 58 14.80 -8.23 -10.10
CA VAL A 58 13.40 -7.95 -10.45
C VAL A 58 12.90 -9.02 -11.43
N ARG A 59 13.66 -9.32 -12.49
CA ARG A 59 13.25 -10.31 -13.51
C ARG A 59 13.25 -11.75 -12.99
N GLY A 60 13.98 -12.01 -11.91
CA GLY A 60 13.98 -13.29 -11.21
C GLY A 60 12.87 -13.43 -10.17
N THR A 61 12.00 -12.43 -10.03
CA THR A 61 10.93 -12.39 -9.02
C THR A 61 9.57 -12.39 -9.72
N VAL A 62 8.67 -13.26 -9.27
CA VAL A 62 7.25 -13.28 -9.67
C VAL A 62 6.47 -12.50 -8.61
N PRO A 63 6.04 -11.27 -8.89
CA PRO A 63 5.48 -10.39 -7.87
C PRO A 63 4.02 -10.75 -7.55
N VAL A 64 3.67 -10.74 -6.27
CA VAL A 64 2.29 -11.06 -5.83
C VAL A 64 1.29 -9.99 -6.23
N ASP A 65 1.67 -8.73 -6.18
CA ASP A 65 0.86 -7.59 -6.63
C ASP A 65 0.53 -7.66 -8.11
N LEU A 66 1.52 -7.88 -8.99
CA LEU A 66 1.28 -8.02 -10.43
C LEU A 66 0.35 -9.19 -10.73
N ASN A 67 0.57 -10.36 -10.13
CA ASN A 67 -0.27 -11.53 -10.40
C ASN A 67 -1.70 -11.34 -9.86
N SER A 68 -1.87 -10.63 -8.75
CA SER A 68 -3.19 -10.27 -8.22
C SER A 68 -3.92 -9.34 -9.19
N ILE A 69 -3.25 -8.32 -9.73
CA ILE A 69 -3.84 -7.42 -10.75
C ILE A 69 -4.22 -8.20 -12.02
N LEU A 70 -3.36 -9.12 -12.48
CA LEU A 70 -3.65 -9.94 -13.66
C LEU A 70 -4.83 -10.90 -13.43
N TYR A 71 -4.99 -11.41 -12.20
CA TYR A 71 -6.18 -12.16 -11.82
C TYR A 71 -7.45 -11.31 -12.01
N ASP A 72 -7.47 -10.11 -11.44
CA ASP A 72 -8.62 -9.21 -11.55
C ASP A 72 -8.87 -8.79 -13.01
N ALA A 73 -7.81 -8.53 -13.78
CA ALA A 73 -7.94 -8.21 -15.21
C ALA A 73 -8.69 -9.31 -15.98
N PHE A 74 -8.44 -10.60 -15.68
CA PHE A 74 -9.21 -11.69 -16.28
C PHE A 74 -10.67 -11.71 -15.83
N ILE A 75 -10.95 -11.44 -14.55
CA ILE A 75 -12.32 -11.34 -14.04
C ILE A 75 -13.07 -10.19 -14.75
N GLN A 76 -12.45 -9.01 -14.82
CA GLN A 76 -13.05 -7.83 -15.41
C GLN A 76 -13.26 -7.99 -16.92
N LEU A 77 -12.32 -8.62 -17.64
CA LEU A 77 -12.52 -8.95 -19.05
C LEU A 77 -13.72 -9.90 -19.25
N ALA A 78 -13.86 -10.92 -18.39
CA ALA A 78 -15.03 -11.80 -18.45
C ALA A 78 -16.34 -11.02 -18.25
N HIS A 79 -16.39 -10.15 -17.24
CA HIS A 79 -17.55 -9.30 -16.96
C HIS A 79 -17.87 -8.34 -18.11
N LEU A 80 -16.86 -7.72 -18.74
CA LEU A 80 -17.06 -6.85 -19.91
C LEU A 80 -17.70 -7.60 -21.08
N TYR A 81 -17.26 -8.83 -21.34
CA TYR A 81 -17.90 -9.68 -22.35
C TYR A 81 -19.34 -10.04 -21.95
N ASP A 82 -19.61 -10.36 -20.69
CA ASP A 82 -20.97 -10.65 -20.21
C ASP A 82 -21.91 -9.46 -20.40
N ILE A 83 -21.46 -8.25 -20.07
CA ILE A 83 -22.23 -7.01 -20.26
C ILE A 83 -22.55 -6.82 -21.75
N SER A 84 -21.58 -7.06 -22.64
CA SER A 84 -21.78 -6.94 -24.09
C SER A 84 -22.87 -7.89 -24.63
N ILE A 85 -23.05 -9.05 -23.97
CA ILE A 85 -24.08 -10.04 -24.29
C ILE A 85 -25.44 -9.63 -23.68
N GLY A 86 -25.43 -9.13 -22.43
CA GLY A 86 -26.64 -8.68 -21.71
C GLY A 86 -27.33 -7.48 -22.37
N THR A 87 -26.57 -6.58 -22.99
CA THR A 87 -27.13 -5.50 -23.84
C THR A 87 -27.70 -6.02 -25.16
N SER A 88 -27.24 -7.19 -25.64
CA SER A 88 -27.68 -7.79 -26.90
C SER A 88 -28.98 -8.60 -26.77
N SER A 89 -29.30 -9.08 -25.57
CA SER A 89 -30.53 -9.84 -25.28
C SER A 89 -31.72 -8.95 -24.90
N ALA A 90 -31.50 -7.68 -24.56
CA ALA A 90 -32.56 -6.68 -24.35
C ALA A 90 -33.19 -6.16 -25.67
N ALA A 91 -32.61 -6.47 -26.82
CA ALA A 91 -33.08 -5.99 -28.13
C ALA A 91 -34.04 -6.94 -28.88
N SER A 92 -34.39 -8.12 -28.34
CA SER A 92 -35.29 -9.06 -29.05
C SER A 92 -36.47 -9.61 -28.25
N VAL A 93 -36.79 -9.08 -27.07
CA VAL A 93 -38.01 -9.50 -26.35
C VAL A 93 -39.21 -8.69 -26.84
N THR A 94 -39.72 -9.04 -28.03
CA THR A 94 -41.15 -8.83 -28.33
C THR A 94 -41.92 -10.05 -27.85
N THR A 95 -42.79 -9.82 -26.88
CA THR A 95 -43.57 -10.81 -26.15
C THR A 95 -44.69 -11.39 -27.03
N SER A 96 -44.69 -12.70 -27.24
CA SER A 96 -45.90 -13.49 -27.50
C SER A 96 -45.71 -14.90 -26.92
N PRO A 97 -46.69 -15.44 -26.17
CA PRO A 97 -46.54 -16.76 -25.53
C PRO A 97 -46.75 -17.89 -26.55
N PRO A 98 -46.01 -19.00 -26.44
CA PRO A 98 -46.21 -20.14 -27.32
C PRO A 98 -47.46 -20.93 -26.90
N THR A 99 -48.33 -21.22 -27.87
CA THR A 99 -49.47 -22.13 -27.69
C THR A 99 -49.04 -23.58 -27.89
N PHE A 100 -49.67 -24.48 -27.14
CA PHE A 100 -49.36 -25.91 -26.90
C PHE A 100 -49.56 -26.86 -28.10
N ALA A 101 -49.37 -26.41 -29.36
CA ALA A 101 -49.74 -27.16 -30.56
C ALA A 101 -48.57 -27.52 -31.50
N ASP A 102 -47.32 -27.47 -31.04
CA ASP A 102 -46.14 -27.72 -31.89
C ASP A 102 -45.34 -28.99 -31.50
N SER A 103 -46.00 -29.96 -30.85
CA SER A 103 -45.46 -31.31 -30.74
C SER A 103 -45.98 -32.16 -31.89
N LEU A 104 -45.05 -32.69 -32.72
CA LEU A 104 -45.23 -33.61 -33.86
C LEU A 104 -45.18 -32.93 -35.24
N GLY A 105 -43.98 -32.48 -35.61
CA GLY A 105 -43.66 -32.12 -36.98
C GLY A 105 -42.20 -32.45 -37.28
N THR A 106 -41.98 -33.48 -38.09
CA THR A 106 -40.71 -33.75 -38.76
C THR A 106 -40.32 -32.57 -39.63
N ASN A 107 -39.54 -31.63 -39.07
CA ASN A 107 -38.82 -30.63 -39.83
C ASN A 107 -37.40 -30.56 -39.28
N MET A 108 -36.48 -31.28 -39.94
CA MET A 108 -35.08 -30.86 -40.03
C MET A 108 -35.05 -29.53 -40.79
N ALA A 109 -35.52 -28.47 -40.16
CA ALA A 109 -35.39 -27.13 -40.68
C ALA A 109 -33.89 -26.82 -40.73
N LYS A 110 -33.41 -26.49 -41.93
CA LYS A 110 -32.11 -25.85 -42.15
C LYS A 110 -31.97 -24.73 -41.13
N ARG A 111 -31.16 -24.92 -40.07
CA ARG A 111 -30.69 -23.79 -39.28
C ARG A 111 -29.88 -22.94 -40.26
N GLY A 112 -30.46 -21.83 -40.71
CA GLY A 112 -29.73 -20.83 -41.49
C GLY A 112 -28.48 -20.42 -40.72
N GLU A 113 -27.46 -19.93 -41.45
CA GLU A 113 -26.26 -19.43 -40.80
C GLU A 113 -26.63 -18.40 -39.72
N PRO A 114 -26.00 -18.45 -38.53
CA PRO A 114 -26.27 -17.47 -37.49
C PRO A 114 -26.00 -16.08 -38.04
N SER A 115 -26.91 -15.15 -37.76
CA SER A 115 -26.77 -13.74 -38.08
C SER A 115 -25.46 -13.19 -37.52
N GLN A 116 -24.99 -12.06 -38.07
CA GLN A 116 -23.79 -11.40 -37.57
C GLN A 116 -23.89 -11.08 -36.07
N ALA A 117 -25.07 -10.68 -35.58
CA ALA A 117 -25.31 -10.42 -34.16
C ALA A 117 -25.20 -11.69 -33.30
N GLU A 118 -25.74 -12.82 -33.77
CA GLU A 118 -25.60 -14.11 -33.08
C GLU A 118 -24.16 -14.57 -33.04
N ARG A 119 -23.39 -14.38 -34.13
CA ARG A 119 -21.96 -14.71 -34.17
C ARG A 119 -21.14 -13.88 -33.19
N ILE A 120 -21.40 -12.56 -33.11
CA ILE A 120 -20.74 -11.67 -32.15
C ILE A 120 -21.06 -12.11 -30.71
N THR A 121 -22.33 -12.42 -30.43
CA THR A 121 -22.78 -12.87 -29.11
C THR A 121 -22.10 -14.19 -28.71
N GLN A 122 -22.02 -15.15 -29.64
CA GLN A 122 -21.33 -16.41 -29.40
C GLN A 122 -19.83 -16.22 -29.17
N GLN A 123 -19.16 -15.36 -29.94
CA GLN A 123 -17.74 -15.05 -29.75
C GLN A 123 -17.47 -14.39 -28.40
N ALA A 124 -18.31 -13.43 -27.98
CA ALA A 124 -18.21 -12.82 -26.66
C ALA A 124 -18.37 -13.83 -25.53
N ALA A 125 -19.36 -14.74 -25.64
CA ALA A 125 -19.59 -15.78 -24.64
C ALA A 125 -18.38 -16.74 -24.54
N LEU A 126 -17.80 -17.13 -25.68
CA LEU A 126 -16.58 -17.94 -25.72
C LEU A 126 -15.38 -17.22 -25.08
N ALA A 127 -15.23 -15.91 -25.33
CA ALA A 127 -14.16 -15.12 -24.72
C ALA A 127 -14.32 -15.02 -23.20
N ALA A 128 -15.54 -14.73 -22.70
CA ALA A 128 -15.85 -14.74 -21.27
C ALA A 128 -15.52 -16.10 -20.63
N ASN A 129 -15.92 -17.20 -21.28
CA ASN A 129 -15.66 -18.57 -20.82
C ASN A 129 -14.18 -18.96 -20.87
N ARG A 130 -13.34 -18.26 -21.63
CA ARG A 130 -11.88 -18.44 -21.62
C ARG A 130 -11.22 -17.67 -20.48
N HIS A 131 -11.72 -16.49 -20.13
CA HIS A 131 -11.10 -15.66 -19.09
C HIS A 131 -11.33 -16.19 -17.67
N ARG A 132 -12.50 -16.75 -17.35
CA ARG A 132 -12.78 -17.27 -15.99
C ARG A 132 -11.85 -18.42 -15.57
N PRO A 133 -11.58 -19.45 -16.39
CA PRO A 133 -10.61 -20.48 -16.04
C PRO A 133 -9.19 -19.92 -15.89
N ASN A 134 -8.79 -18.95 -16.70
CA ASN A 134 -7.48 -18.30 -16.56
C ASN A 134 -7.36 -17.54 -15.23
N ALA A 135 -8.42 -16.85 -14.81
CA ALA A 135 -8.49 -16.21 -13.50
C ALA A 135 -8.39 -17.27 -12.39
N ALA A 136 -9.17 -18.36 -12.47
CA ALA A 136 -9.15 -19.44 -11.48
C ALA A 136 -7.76 -20.08 -11.35
N LEU A 137 -7.08 -20.36 -12.47
CA LEU A 137 -5.71 -20.89 -12.49
C LEU A 137 -4.71 -19.89 -11.88
N ARG A 138 -4.85 -18.59 -12.18
CA ARG A 138 -4.00 -17.54 -11.59
C ARG A 138 -4.19 -17.46 -10.07
N LYS A 139 -5.43 -17.44 -9.60
CA LYS A 139 -5.78 -17.44 -8.18
C LYS A 139 -5.18 -18.66 -7.48
N ALA A 140 -5.33 -19.85 -8.05
CA ALA A 140 -4.74 -21.07 -7.52
C ALA A 140 -3.21 -20.97 -7.43
N ALA A 141 -2.54 -20.47 -8.48
CA ALA A 141 -1.09 -20.29 -8.48
C ALA A 141 -0.61 -19.26 -7.44
N ILE A 142 -1.35 -18.17 -7.22
CA ILE A 142 -1.04 -17.19 -6.16
C ILE A 142 -1.15 -17.86 -4.78
N LEU A 143 -2.23 -18.60 -4.53
CA LEU A 143 -2.44 -19.29 -3.26
C LEU A 143 -1.43 -20.42 -3.03
N ASP A 144 -0.94 -21.09 -4.07
CA ASP A 144 0.05 -22.15 -3.95
C ASP A 144 1.48 -21.60 -3.74
N LEU A 145 1.90 -20.65 -4.58
CA LEU A 145 3.29 -20.21 -4.63
C LEU A 145 3.60 -19.07 -3.66
N MET A 146 2.61 -18.24 -3.29
CA MET A 146 2.83 -16.96 -2.62
C MET A 146 2.26 -16.91 -1.21
N TRP A 147 1.23 -17.69 -0.88
CA TRP A 147 0.66 -17.76 0.47
C TRP A 147 1.52 -18.61 1.40
N ASP A 148 1.87 -18.08 2.56
CA ASP A 148 2.48 -18.82 3.68
C ASP A 148 1.46 -18.95 4.82
N SER A 149 0.91 -20.15 5.01
CA SER A 149 -0.10 -20.40 6.06
C SER A 149 0.45 -20.35 7.49
N GLN A 150 1.76 -20.54 7.69
CA GLN A 150 2.39 -20.43 9.01
C GLN A 150 2.59 -18.96 9.39
N LYS A 151 3.01 -18.14 8.43
CA LYS A 151 3.23 -16.70 8.60
C LYS A 151 1.97 -15.86 8.37
N MET A 152 0.92 -16.48 7.84
CA MET A 152 -0.34 -15.86 7.42
C MET A 152 -0.10 -14.61 6.57
N ALA A 153 0.78 -14.73 5.58
CA ALA A 153 1.16 -13.63 4.71
C ALA A 153 1.47 -14.11 3.29
N PHE A 154 1.37 -13.17 2.36
CA PHE A 154 1.72 -13.37 0.96
C PHE A 154 3.11 -12.78 0.69
N TYR A 155 3.92 -13.52 -0.08
CA TYR A 155 5.27 -13.14 -0.47
C TYR A 155 5.46 -13.36 -1.97
N ASP A 156 6.40 -12.65 -2.56
CA ASP A 156 6.79 -12.89 -3.95
C ASP A 156 7.44 -14.28 -4.12
N PHE A 157 7.33 -14.87 -5.31
CA PHE A 157 8.01 -16.13 -5.61
C PHE A 157 9.31 -15.88 -6.38
N ASN A 158 10.42 -16.46 -5.95
CA ASN A 158 11.72 -16.24 -6.57
C ASN A 158 12.06 -17.40 -7.52
N LEU A 159 12.24 -17.09 -8.81
CA LEU A 159 12.58 -18.05 -9.86
C LEU A 159 14.02 -18.53 -9.79
N THR A 160 14.94 -17.74 -9.23
CA THR A 160 16.34 -18.12 -9.07
C THR A 160 16.50 -19.20 -8.00
N SER A 161 15.85 -19.03 -6.84
CA SER A 161 15.86 -20.03 -5.77
C SER A 161 14.76 -21.08 -5.91
N ASN A 162 13.83 -20.90 -6.85
CA ASN A 162 12.62 -21.70 -7.02
C ASN A 162 11.85 -21.87 -5.69
N ALA A 163 11.66 -20.76 -4.97
CA ALA A 163 11.08 -20.78 -3.63
C ALA A 163 10.28 -19.50 -3.36
N ARG A 164 9.27 -19.62 -2.50
CA ARG A 164 8.57 -18.48 -1.92
C ARG A 164 9.55 -17.61 -1.14
N GLY A 165 9.49 -16.30 -1.36
CA GLY A 165 10.27 -15.33 -0.61
C GLY A 165 9.85 -15.27 0.86
N THR A 166 10.62 -14.51 1.64
CA THR A 166 10.33 -14.26 3.07
C THR A 166 10.29 -12.78 3.39
N PHE A 167 10.44 -11.93 2.37
CA PHE A 167 10.52 -10.50 2.48
C PHE A 167 9.11 -9.88 2.52
N PHE A 168 8.70 -9.36 3.67
CA PHE A 168 7.40 -8.73 3.83
C PHE A 168 7.38 -7.31 3.23
N SER A 169 6.34 -7.00 2.47
CA SER A 169 6.07 -5.66 1.92
C SER A 169 4.58 -5.38 1.86
N ALA A 170 4.21 -4.13 1.56
CA ALA A 170 2.81 -3.75 1.35
C ALA A 170 2.12 -4.51 0.20
N ALA A 171 2.87 -5.18 -0.67
CA ALA A 171 2.32 -6.05 -1.72
C ALA A 171 1.49 -7.22 -1.14
N HIS A 172 1.71 -7.59 0.12
CA HIS A 172 0.92 -8.58 0.83
C HIS A 172 -0.60 -8.33 0.73
N PHE A 173 -1.03 -7.07 0.66
CA PHE A 173 -2.45 -6.70 0.71
C PHE A 173 -3.17 -6.73 -0.65
N TYR A 174 -2.45 -6.85 -1.76
CA TYR A 174 -3.04 -6.88 -3.10
C TYR A 174 -4.01 -8.05 -3.31
N PRO A 175 -3.68 -9.30 -2.91
CA PRO A 175 -4.63 -10.41 -2.97
C PRO A 175 -5.97 -10.08 -2.31
N MET A 176 -5.97 -9.55 -1.09
CA MET A 176 -7.20 -9.25 -0.34
C MET A 176 -7.99 -8.07 -0.93
N TRP A 177 -7.31 -7.07 -1.49
CA TRP A 177 -7.97 -6.00 -2.25
C TRP A 177 -8.74 -6.53 -3.47
N LEU A 178 -8.26 -7.63 -4.07
CA LEU A 178 -8.82 -8.23 -5.27
C LEU A 178 -9.53 -9.57 -4.99
N ASP A 179 -10.03 -9.76 -3.76
CA ASP A 179 -10.83 -10.93 -3.33
C ASP A 179 -10.17 -12.31 -3.54
N ILE A 180 -8.84 -12.34 -3.47
CA ILE A 180 -8.03 -13.53 -3.37
C ILE A 180 -7.79 -13.83 -1.89
N TRP A 181 -8.67 -14.66 -1.33
CA TRP A 181 -8.59 -15.13 0.04
C TRP A 181 -8.03 -16.55 0.11
N PRO A 182 -7.13 -16.85 1.07
CA PRO A 182 -6.69 -18.21 1.33
C PRO A 182 -7.85 -19.05 1.86
N ASP A 183 -7.77 -20.36 1.63
CA ASP A 183 -8.81 -21.33 1.92
C ASP A 183 -9.31 -21.28 3.38
N GLU A 184 -8.40 -21.07 4.31
CA GLU A 184 -8.66 -20.98 5.75
C GLU A 184 -9.60 -19.82 6.08
N VAL A 185 -9.54 -18.74 5.29
CA VAL A 185 -10.43 -17.58 5.40
C VAL A 185 -11.69 -17.82 4.57
N ALA A 186 -11.55 -18.24 3.31
CA ALA A 186 -12.65 -18.40 2.36
C ALA A 186 -13.71 -19.42 2.81
N ARG A 187 -13.30 -20.48 3.54
CA ARG A 187 -14.23 -21.50 4.06
C ARG A 187 -15.01 -21.05 5.30
N GLY A 188 -14.57 -19.98 5.98
CA GLY A 188 -15.29 -19.41 7.12
C GLY A 188 -15.40 -20.31 8.36
N GLY A 189 -14.44 -21.21 8.58
CA GLY A 189 -14.40 -22.06 9.79
C GLY A 189 -14.10 -21.29 11.08
N SER A 190 -14.13 -21.97 12.24
CA SER A 190 -13.98 -21.33 13.57
C SER A 190 -12.67 -20.55 13.78
N GLY A 191 -11.62 -20.82 13.00
CA GLY A 191 -10.35 -20.08 13.02
C GLY A 191 -10.21 -18.97 11.96
N ALA A 192 -11.18 -18.83 11.05
CA ALA A 192 -11.06 -17.96 9.88
C ALA A 192 -10.89 -16.47 10.24
N GLU A 193 -11.63 -15.99 11.25
CA GLU A 193 -11.49 -14.62 11.75
C GLU A 193 -10.10 -14.37 12.35
N GLN A 194 -9.54 -15.34 13.09
CA GLN A 194 -8.19 -15.22 13.67
C GLN A 194 -7.11 -15.20 12.58
N VAL A 195 -7.28 -15.98 11.51
CA VAL A 195 -6.37 -15.92 10.34
C VAL A 195 -6.47 -14.55 9.68
N ALA A 196 -7.68 -14.05 9.43
CA ALA A 196 -7.87 -12.71 8.86
C ALA A 196 -7.25 -11.61 9.75
N GLN A 197 -7.44 -11.66 11.07
CA GLN A 197 -6.80 -10.75 12.01
C GLN A 197 -5.27 -10.77 11.89
N LYS A 198 -4.66 -11.95 11.80
CA LYS A 198 -3.22 -12.13 11.68
C LYS A 198 -2.65 -11.66 10.34
N MET A 199 -3.41 -11.80 9.24
CA MET A 199 -3.03 -11.21 7.94
C MET A 199 -2.95 -9.68 8.02
N PHE A 200 -3.84 -9.04 8.79
CA PHE A 200 -3.85 -7.58 8.95
C PHE A 200 -3.14 -7.07 10.22
N ALA A 201 -2.54 -7.94 11.02
CA ALA A 201 -1.76 -7.56 12.20
C ALA A 201 -0.64 -6.54 11.91
N PRO A 202 0.06 -6.57 10.75
CA PRO A 202 1.03 -5.52 10.39
C PRO A 202 0.42 -4.11 10.34
N VAL A 203 -0.87 -3.97 10.02
CA VAL A 203 -1.56 -2.67 10.04
C VAL A 203 -1.70 -2.17 11.48
N GLY A 204 -2.09 -3.07 12.38
CA GLY A 204 -2.17 -2.79 13.81
C GLY A 204 -0.82 -2.40 14.43
N LEU A 205 0.25 -3.13 14.07
CA LEU A 205 1.63 -2.78 14.43
C LEU A 205 1.95 -1.35 14.02
N VAL A 206 1.73 -1.03 12.74
CA VAL A 206 2.04 0.29 12.19
C VAL A 206 1.27 1.41 12.88
N LEU A 207 -0.02 1.22 13.17
CA LEU A 207 -0.85 2.21 13.86
C LEU A 207 -0.43 2.39 15.33
N SER A 208 0.01 1.32 16.00
CA SER A 208 0.40 1.35 17.41
C SER A 208 1.80 1.93 17.61
N ARG A 209 2.69 1.75 16.64
CA ARG A 209 4.12 1.98 16.80
C ARG A 209 4.64 3.28 16.19
N TYR A 210 3.99 3.79 15.16
CA TYR A 210 4.52 4.90 14.35
C TYR A 210 3.55 6.07 14.30
N ASN A 211 3.98 7.29 13.93
CA ASN A 211 3.09 8.46 13.83
C ASN A 211 2.47 8.68 12.43
N GLY A 212 3.17 8.43 11.33
CA GLY A 212 2.69 8.57 9.94
C GLY A 212 2.57 7.27 9.15
N THR A 213 1.87 7.23 8.03
CA THR A 213 1.14 6.03 7.56
C THR A 213 1.93 4.76 7.10
N PHE A 214 1.24 3.73 6.61
CA PHE A 214 1.84 2.39 6.36
C PHE A 214 2.98 2.42 5.33
N PRO A 215 4.20 2.01 5.71
CA PRO A 215 5.37 2.07 4.85
C PRO A 215 5.39 0.94 3.82
N SER A 216 6.09 1.13 2.70
CA SER A 216 6.19 0.10 1.65
C SER A 216 6.88 -1.19 2.13
N THR A 217 7.88 -1.06 3.00
CA THR A 217 8.57 -2.16 3.69
C THR A 217 8.91 -1.74 5.13
N PHE A 218 9.50 -2.63 5.93
CA PHE A 218 10.01 -2.31 7.27
C PHE A 218 11.54 -2.14 7.32
N LEU A 219 12.23 -2.18 6.17
CA LEU A 219 13.67 -1.97 6.10
C LEU A 219 14.03 -0.54 5.74
N LYS A 220 14.90 0.08 6.55
CA LYS A 220 15.42 1.42 6.29
C LYS A 220 16.67 1.37 5.42
N THR A 221 16.48 1.46 4.11
CA THR A 221 17.54 1.33 3.09
C THR A 221 17.94 2.65 2.43
N GLY A 222 17.09 3.69 2.57
CA GLY A 222 17.20 4.94 1.83
C GLY A 222 16.58 4.90 0.43
N ALA A 223 16.10 3.75 -0.02
CA ALA A 223 15.33 3.63 -1.25
C ALA A 223 13.92 4.19 -1.04
N GLN A 224 13.32 4.73 -2.10
CA GLN A 224 12.04 5.44 -1.96
C GLN A 224 10.84 4.52 -1.71
N TRP A 225 10.92 3.25 -2.09
CA TRP A 225 9.88 2.24 -1.83
C TRP A 225 10.26 1.32 -0.66
N ASP A 226 10.92 1.89 0.35
CA ASP A 226 11.33 1.24 1.59
C ASP A 226 11.05 2.14 2.79
N PHE A 227 11.15 1.60 4.01
CA PHE A 227 10.94 2.36 5.24
C PHE A 227 11.85 3.62 5.29
N PRO A 228 11.33 4.79 5.71
CA PRO A 228 9.99 5.01 6.27
C PRO A 228 8.97 5.51 5.24
N ASN A 229 9.24 5.43 3.93
CA ASN A 229 8.34 5.99 2.92
C ASN A 229 7.01 5.21 2.85
N ALA A 230 5.92 5.97 2.89
CA ALA A 230 4.55 5.50 2.79
C ALA A 230 3.84 6.14 1.59
N TRP A 231 3.21 5.32 0.75
CA TRP A 231 2.70 5.73 -0.56
C TRP A 231 1.19 5.59 -0.65
N PRO A 232 0.44 6.65 -1.03
CA PRO A 232 -1.03 6.65 -1.07
C PRO A 232 -1.70 5.44 -1.75
N PRO A 233 -1.17 4.90 -2.87
CA PRO A 233 -1.73 3.67 -3.46
C PRO A 233 -1.79 2.49 -2.49
N HIS A 234 -0.75 2.27 -1.67
CA HIS A 234 -0.74 1.20 -0.67
C HIS A 234 -1.82 1.41 0.40
N LEU A 235 -2.12 2.67 0.74
CA LEU A 235 -3.15 2.98 1.72
C LEU A 235 -4.54 2.64 1.19
N TYR A 236 -4.80 3.00 -0.06
CA TYR A 236 -6.01 2.60 -0.75
C TYR A 236 -6.17 1.07 -0.77
N ILE A 237 -5.11 0.35 -1.14
CA ILE A 237 -5.09 -1.12 -1.25
C ILE A 237 -5.35 -1.77 0.11
N ILE A 238 -4.66 -1.33 1.16
CA ILE A 238 -4.83 -1.88 2.52
C ILE A 238 -6.25 -1.65 3.03
N ILE A 239 -6.76 -0.42 2.92
CA ILE A 239 -8.12 -0.09 3.38
C ILE A 239 -9.16 -0.87 2.58
N LYS A 240 -8.98 -1.03 1.27
CA LYS A 240 -9.88 -1.85 0.45
C LYS A 240 -9.80 -3.34 0.81
N GLY A 241 -8.61 -3.87 1.07
CA GLY A 241 -8.42 -5.24 1.54
C GLY A 241 -9.13 -5.48 2.88
N LEU A 242 -9.02 -4.55 3.83
CA LEU A 242 -9.77 -4.58 5.09
C LEU A 242 -11.29 -4.54 4.86
N ALA A 243 -11.75 -3.67 3.96
CA ALA A 243 -13.17 -3.51 3.65
C ALA A 243 -13.78 -4.70 2.90
N ASN A 244 -12.94 -5.50 2.23
CA ASN A 244 -13.35 -6.72 1.53
C ASN A 244 -13.40 -7.95 2.44
N ILE A 245 -12.98 -7.84 3.72
CA ILE A 245 -13.09 -8.96 4.67
C ILE A 245 -14.57 -9.37 4.77
N PRO A 246 -14.90 -10.66 4.62
CA PRO A 246 -16.26 -11.14 4.80
C PRO A 246 -16.84 -10.70 6.15
N SER A 247 -18.07 -10.18 6.17
CA SER A 247 -18.65 -9.57 7.36
C SER A 247 -18.76 -10.54 8.55
N ASN A 248 -18.88 -11.84 8.29
CA ASN A 248 -18.87 -12.89 9.31
C ASN A 248 -17.49 -13.18 9.90
N LEU A 249 -16.42 -12.57 9.36
CA LEU A 249 -15.03 -12.70 9.81
C LEU A 249 -14.49 -11.39 10.41
N SER A 250 -15.37 -10.43 10.64
CA SER A 250 -15.07 -9.27 11.47
C SER A 250 -16.22 -9.04 12.43
N THR A 251 -16.17 -9.76 13.55
CA THR A 251 -17.21 -9.76 14.59
C THR A 251 -16.66 -9.33 15.94
N GLN A 252 -15.35 -9.51 16.15
CA GLN A 252 -14.69 -9.19 17.41
C GLN A 252 -14.14 -7.77 17.40
N ALA A 253 -14.00 -7.18 18.59
CA ALA A 253 -13.26 -5.93 18.77
C ALA A 253 -11.76 -6.13 18.49
N TYR A 254 -11.05 -5.04 18.19
CA TYR A 254 -9.59 -5.09 18.08
C TYR A 254 -8.96 -5.52 19.43
N PRO A 255 -7.93 -6.38 19.44
CA PRO A 255 -7.29 -6.81 20.67
C PRO A 255 -6.81 -5.63 21.52
N ARG A 256 -7.07 -5.69 22.82
CA ARG A 256 -6.55 -4.71 23.77
C ARG A 256 -5.05 -4.98 23.98
N LEU A 257 -4.21 -4.03 23.60
CA LEU A 257 -2.77 -4.12 23.85
C LEU A 257 -2.43 -3.83 25.32
N GLY A 258 -1.18 -3.99 25.70
CA GLY A 258 -0.73 -3.72 27.06
C GLY A 258 0.68 -4.27 27.30
N SER A 259 1.09 -4.35 28.57
CA SER A 259 2.40 -4.87 28.94
C SER A 259 2.64 -6.34 28.53
N GLU A 260 1.58 -7.14 28.44
CA GLU A 260 1.66 -8.57 28.09
C GLU A 260 1.33 -8.86 26.62
N THR A 261 0.62 -7.97 25.94
CA THR A 261 0.20 -8.13 24.54
C THR A 261 0.58 -6.87 23.78
N THR A 262 1.73 -6.91 23.10
CA THR A 262 2.18 -5.82 22.23
C THR A 262 1.61 -6.00 20.82
N SER A 263 1.60 -4.95 20.02
CA SER A 263 1.19 -5.05 18.62
C SER A 263 2.08 -6.00 17.82
N PHE A 264 3.37 -6.12 18.16
CA PHE A 264 4.30 -7.09 17.57
C PHE A 264 3.95 -8.52 17.97
N SER A 265 3.51 -8.77 19.20
CA SER A 265 3.11 -10.11 19.67
C SER A 265 1.90 -10.69 18.92
N LEU A 266 1.10 -9.84 18.27
CA LEU A 266 -0.04 -10.26 17.45
C LEU A 266 0.37 -10.79 16.06
N LEU A 267 1.61 -10.53 15.63
CA LEU A 267 2.12 -11.02 14.35
C LEU A 267 2.43 -12.52 14.45
N PRO A 268 2.09 -13.33 13.43
CA PRO A 268 2.63 -14.67 13.29
C PRO A 268 4.17 -14.68 13.31
N PRO A 269 4.80 -15.71 13.89
CA PRO A 269 6.25 -15.82 13.93
C PRO A 269 6.89 -15.68 12.53
N GLY A 270 7.82 -14.74 12.39
CA GLY A 270 8.54 -14.51 11.14
C GLY A 270 7.72 -13.88 10.02
N GLN A 271 6.51 -13.37 10.28
CA GLN A 271 5.66 -12.71 9.27
C GLN A 271 6.38 -11.55 8.60
N LEU A 272 7.05 -10.68 9.36
CA LEU A 272 7.80 -9.55 8.79
C LEU A 272 9.20 -9.94 8.29
N GLY A 273 9.69 -11.13 8.62
CA GLY A 273 11.09 -11.51 8.41
C GLY A 273 12.09 -10.73 9.27
N LEU A 274 11.61 -9.98 10.27
CA LEU A 274 12.42 -9.16 11.19
C LEU A 274 12.04 -9.47 12.64
N SER A 275 13.03 -9.42 13.54
CA SER A 275 12.76 -9.38 14.98
C SER A 275 12.27 -7.98 15.40
N GLU A 276 11.61 -7.90 16.54
CA GLU A 276 11.10 -6.63 17.06
C GLU A 276 12.19 -5.58 17.26
N SER A 277 13.39 -6.01 17.64
CA SER A 277 14.58 -5.16 17.84
C SER A 277 15.19 -4.63 16.54
N GLN A 278 14.87 -5.24 15.39
CA GLN A 278 15.30 -4.78 14.07
C GLN A 278 14.36 -3.72 13.49
N LEU A 279 13.15 -3.57 14.05
CA LEU A 279 12.22 -2.54 13.61
C LEU A 279 12.70 -1.17 14.10
N THR A 280 12.62 -0.18 13.20
CA THR A 280 12.99 1.19 13.55
C THR A 280 12.08 1.68 14.68
N LEU A 281 12.66 2.32 15.69
CA LEU A 281 11.91 2.94 16.78
C LEU A 281 11.36 4.29 16.35
N GLN A 282 10.17 4.62 16.83
CA GLN A 282 9.58 5.94 16.65
C GLN A 282 10.36 6.96 17.49
N PRO A 283 10.92 8.02 16.86
CA PRO A 283 11.52 9.12 17.60
C PRO A 283 10.47 9.76 18.53
N LEU A 284 10.88 10.04 19.77
CA LEU A 284 10.10 10.79 20.75
C LEU A 284 10.76 12.14 21.05
N ALA A 285 9.98 13.06 21.61
CA ALA A 285 10.46 14.27 22.24
C ALA A 285 11.65 14.00 23.18
N SER A 286 12.63 14.90 23.23
CA SER A 286 13.82 14.73 24.07
C SER A 286 13.43 14.47 25.54
N GLY A 287 13.86 13.33 26.08
CA GLY A 287 13.66 12.96 27.49
C GLY A 287 12.66 11.82 27.73
N GLN A 288 11.91 11.38 26.71
CA GLN A 288 11.06 10.19 26.81
C GLN A 288 11.77 8.97 26.21
N GLY A 289 11.81 7.86 26.96
CA GLY A 289 12.35 6.59 26.46
C GLY A 289 11.46 6.06 25.34
N ALA A 290 12.05 5.70 24.19
CA ALA A 290 11.31 5.10 23.08
C ALA A 290 10.53 3.86 23.56
N SER A 291 9.20 3.89 23.44
CA SER A 291 8.34 2.71 23.68
C SER A 291 8.12 1.94 22.38
N THR A 292 7.75 0.67 22.46
CA THR A 292 7.46 -0.18 21.30
C THR A 292 6.06 0.09 20.72
N ASP A 293 5.08 0.50 21.53
CA ASP A 293 3.71 0.84 21.12
C ASP A 293 3.35 2.24 21.63
N ILE A 294 4.05 3.26 21.13
CA ILE A 294 3.95 4.65 21.61
C ILE A 294 2.56 5.28 21.43
N ASN A 295 1.73 4.76 20.53
CA ASN A 295 0.38 5.26 20.29
C ASN A 295 -0.69 4.45 21.03
N TYR A 296 -0.29 3.58 21.96
CA TYR A 296 -1.19 2.81 22.81
C TYR A 296 -1.27 3.38 24.24
N ASP A 297 -2.50 3.73 24.66
CA ASP A 297 -2.90 4.32 25.95
C ASP A 297 -2.33 5.74 26.27
N VAL A 298 -3.23 6.73 26.28
CA VAL A 298 -3.13 8.13 26.77
C VAL A 298 -1.93 9.02 26.37
N SER A 299 -2.27 10.13 25.69
CA SER A 299 -1.58 11.43 25.68
C SER A 299 -0.06 11.45 25.46
N GLY A 300 0.40 11.73 24.24
CA GLY A 300 1.82 12.08 24.05
C GLY A 300 2.37 12.10 22.63
N THR A 301 1.77 11.40 21.68
CA THR A 301 2.25 11.34 20.30
C THR A 301 1.07 11.14 19.36
N TRP A 302 0.95 12.00 18.36
CA TRP A 302 -0.04 12.00 17.28
C TRP A 302 -1.33 11.18 17.48
N SER A 303 -2.32 11.76 18.18
CA SER A 303 -3.65 11.17 18.36
C SER A 303 -4.48 11.19 17.07
N SER A 304 -4.12 10.40 16.05
CA SER A 304 -4.77 10.38 14.74
C SER A 304 -5.29 9.02 14.30
N GLY A 305 -5.40 8.05 15.22
CA GLY A 305 -6.19 6.85 14.93
C GLY A 305 -7.68 7.17 14.69
N GLY A 306 -8.12 8.38 15.05
CA GLY A 306 -9.53 8.75 15.14
C GLY A 306 -10.16 8.25 16.44
N THR A 307 -11.37 8.71 16.72
CA THR A 307 -12.12 8.37 17.93
C THR A 307 -12.80 7.00 17.77
N PRO A 308 -12.50 6.00 18.63
CA PRO A 308 -13.17 4.70 18.61
C PRO A 308 -14.69 4.81 18.65
N ARG A 309 -15.38 3.97 17.89
CA ARG A 309 -16.84 3.94 17.84
C ARG A 309 -17.38 2.75 18.62
N SER A 310 -18.50 2.95 19.32
CA SER A 310 -19.15 1.89 20.10
C SER A 310 -19.52 0.72 19.18
N GLY A 311 -19.10 -0.49 19.57
CA GLY A 311 -19.37 -1.71 18.79
C GLY A 311 -18.55 -1.86 17.51
N GLU A 312 -17.49 -1.06 17.32
CA GLU A 312 -16.60 -1.24 16.16
C GLU A 312 -15.90 -2.59 16.19
N THR A 313 -15.87 -3.26 15.05
CA THR A 313 -15.11 -4.50 14.86
C THR A 313 -13.63 -4.18 14.66
N TRP A 314 -12.78 -5.20 14.76
CA TRP A 314 -11.34 -5.04 14.58
C TRP A 314 -10.97 -4.48 13.20
N SER A 315 -11.68 -4.87 12.13
CA SER A 315 -11.39 -4.35 10.78
C SER A 315 -11.84 -2.90 10.64
N GLN A 316 -12.99 -2.54 11.23
CA GLN A 316 -13.49 -1.17 11.26
C GLN A 316 -12.55 -0.24 12.05
N ALA A 317 -12.01 -0.72 13.17
CA ALA A 317 -11.01 0.01 13.96
C ALA A 317 -9.72 0.27 13.14
N LEU A 318 -9.22 -0.74 12.42
CA LEU A 318 -8.04 -0.59 11.55
C LEU A 318 -8.32 0.34 10.36
N ILE A 319 -9.49 0.24 9.72
CA ILE A 319 -9.91 1.15 8.64
C ILE A 319 -9.96 2.59 9.15
N ARG A 320 -10.61 2.82 10.29
CA ARG A 320 -10.70 4.14 10.94
C ARG A 320 -9.32 4.70 11.22
N GLY A 321 -8.43 3.88 11.81
CA GLY A 321 -7.06 4.24 12.11
C GLY A 321 -6.28 4.66 10.85
N MET A 322 -6.30 3.82 9.82
CA MET A 322 -5.59 4.09 8.57
C MET A 322 -6.13 5.32 7.84
N ALA A 323 -7.46 5.49 7.80
CA ALA A 323 -8.12 6.62 7.16
C ALA A 323 -7.77 7.95 7.84
N ASN A 324 -7.92 8.01 9.18
CA ASN A 324 -7.61 9.22 9.95
C ASN A 324 -6.13 9.58 9.86
N ARG A 325 -5.25 8.58 9.93
CA ARG A 325 -3.82 8.83 9.88
C ARG A 325 -3.35 9.30 8.51
N TYR A 326 -3.91 8.74 7.44
CA TYR A 326 -3.61 9.19 6.09
C TYR A 326 -4.10 10.62 5.84
N ILE A 327 -5.35 10.94 6.21
CA ILE A 327 -5.89 12.31 6.09
C ILE A 327 -5.11 13.28 6.96
N GLY A 328 -4.73 12.85 8.17
CA GLY A 328 -3.84 13.60 9.05
C GLY A 328 -2.51 13.94 8.36
N SER A 329 -1.89 12.97 7.69
CA SER A 329 -0.64 13.22 6.97
C SER A 329 -0.80 14.18 5.79
N VAL A 330 -1.82 13.99 4.96
CA VAL A 330 -2.10 14.89 3.83
C VAL A 330 -2.37 16.32 4.32
N PHE A 331 -3.25 16.47 5.31
CA PHE A 331 -3.65 17.78 5.80
C PHE A 331 -2.50 18.48 6.53
N CYS A 332 -1.78 17.78 7.40
CA CYS A 332 -0.77 18.43 8.21
C CYS A 332 0.52 18.72 7.46
N SER A 333 0.86 17.94 6.43
CA SER A 333 1.95 18.31 5.53
C SER A 333 1.61 19.54 4.69
N TRP A 334 0.35 19.65 4.24
CA TRP A 334 -0.14 20.83 3.53
C TRP A 334 -0.17 22.06 4.45
N TYR A 335 -0.65 21.90 5.68
CA TYR A 335 -0.75 22.98 6.64
C TYR A 335 0.63 23.48 7.09
N SER A 336 1.55 22.56 7.42
CA SER A 336 2.92 22.88 7.85
C SER A 336 3.71 23.67 6.80
N THR A 337 3.25 23.65 5.55
CA THR A 337 3.91 24.33 4.42
C THR A 337 3.13 25.52 3.86
N GLY A 338 2.28 26.13 4.68
CA GLY A 338 1.60 27.39 4.35
C GLY A 338 0.15 27.25 3.92
N GLY A 339 -0.43 26.06 4.05
CA GLY A 339 -1.86 25.85 3.85
C GLY A 339 -2.72 26.76 4.72
N SER A 340 -3.78 27.32 4.15
CA SER A 340 -4.79 28.08 4.89
C SER A 340 -6.16 27.98 4.22
N ILE A 341 -7.22 28.20 5.00
CA ILE A 341 -8.60 28.21 4.51
C ILE A 341 -9.25 29.52 4.98
N PRO A 342 -9.59 30.45 4.08
CA PRO A 342 -10.21 31.71 4.46
C PRO A 342 -11.43 31.53 5.36
N GLY A 343 -11.42 32.17 6.53
CA GLY A 343 -12.50 32.11 7.51
C GLY A 343 -12.60 30.82 8.33
N LEU A 344 -11.71 29.84 8.12
CA LEU A 344 -11.74 28.55 8.82
C LEU A 344 -10.39 28.17 9.45
N LEU A 345 -9.28 28.34 8.72
CA LEU A 345 -7.95 27.95 9.16
C LEU A 345 -6.94 29.04 8.79
N ASN A 346 -6.41 29.71 9.82
CA ASN A 346 -5.36 30.71 9.62
C ASN A 346 -4.05 30.03 9.21
N GLN A 347 -3.34 30.67 8.30
CA GLN A 347 -1.98 30.28 7.96
C GLN A 347 -1.09 30.36 9.22
N LEU A 348 -0.10 29.47 9.28
CA LEU A 348 0.96 29.52 10.29
C LEU A 348 1.69 30.87 10.27
N THR A 349 2.27 31.24 11.41
CA THR A 349 3.05 32.48 11.53
C THR A 349 4.31 32.41 10.67
N SER A 350 4.87 33.56 10.30
CA SER A 350 6.12 33.61 9.51
C SER A 350 7.28 32.87 10.17
N ARG A 351 7.32 32.79 11.51
CA ARG A 351 8.35 32.05 12.24
C ARG A 351 8.17 30.53 12.13
N GLU A 352 6.94 30.06 12.23
CA GLU A 352 6.61 28.63 12.06
C GLU A 352 6.85 28.18 10.61
N LEU A 353 6.43 28.99 9.63
CA LEU A 353 6.71 28.74 8.22
C LEU A 353 8.22 28.68 7.95
N GLN A 354 9.00 29.58 8.52
CA GLN A 354 10.45 29.54 8.38
C GLN A 354 11.06 28.25 8.95
N ALA A 355 10.52 27.73 10.06
CA ALA A 355 10.97 26.48 10.66
C ALA A 355 10.69 25.25 9.78
N THR A 356 9.68 25.32 8.90
CA THR A 356 9.36 24.29 7.91
C THR A 356 9.91 24.59 6.51
N PHE A 357 10.79 25.60 6.39
CA PHE A 357 11.36 26.09 5.13
C PHE A 357 10.36 26.67 4.13
N SER A 358 9.23 27.16 4.64
CA SER A 358 8.18 27.86 3.91
C SER A 358 8.27 29.38 4.11
N THR A 359 7.58 30.14 3.26
CA THR A 359 7.48 31.62 3.35
C THR A 359 6.01 32.03 3.52
N PRO A 360 5.71 33.29 3.90
CA PRO A 360 4.32 33.78 3.96
C PRO A 360 3.55 33.66 2.63
N GLU A 361 4.26 33.61 1.50
CA GLU A 361 3.69 33.40 0.16
C GLU A 361 3.39 31.92 -0.14
N SER A 362 3.88 30.98 0.67
CA SER A 362 3.60 29.55 0.51
C SER A 362 2.13 29.25 0.76
N THR A 363 1.52 28.38 -0.05
CA THR A 363 0.08 28.06 0.03
C THR A 363 -0.20 26.60 0.43
N GLY A 364 0.83 25.90 0.90
CA GLY A 364 0.77 24.50 1.28
C GLY A 364 1.06 23.54 0.12
N HIS A 365 1.70 22.42 0.44
CA HIS A 365 2.10 21.39 -0.50
C HIS A 365 1.43 20.05 -0.17
N MET A 366 0.96 19.36 -1.21
CA MET A 366 0.59 17.95 -1.10
C MET A 366 1.63 17.11 -1.81
N TYR A 367 2.18 16.11 -1.12
CA TYR A 367 3.35 15.38 -1.57
C TYR A 367 3.01 14.05 -2.24
N GLU A 368 3.96 13.53 -3.03
CA GLU A 368 3.84 12.19 -3.64
C GLU A 368 3.80 11.05 -2.60
N LYS A 369 4.48 11.23 -1.47
CA LYS A 369 4.67 10.21 -0.43
C LYS A 369 4.86 10.86 0.94
N PHE A 370 4.67 10.08 1.99
CA PHE A 370 4.68 10.53 3.39
C PHE A 370 5.68 9.72 4.23
N ASN A 371 6.05 10.23 5.40
CA ASN A 371 6.93 9.54 6.33
C ASN A 371 6.12 8.69 7.33
N ALA A 372 6.50 7.42 7.53
CA ALA A 372 5.90 6.57 8.54
C ALA A 372 6.20 7.04 9.97
N LEU A 373 7.35 7.65 10.21
CA LEU A 373 7.79 8.18 11.50
C LEU A 373 7.27 9.60 11.76
N ASP A 374 7.01 10.38 10.71
CA ASP A 374 6.69 11.81 10.84
C ASP A 374 5.40 12.14 10.08
N GLY A 375 4.34 12.39 10.85
CA GLY A 375 3.00 12.54 10.32
C GLY A 375 2.83 13.72 9.38
N ASP A 376 3.62 14.79 9.50
CA ASP A 376 3.45 16.04 8.72
C ASP A 376 4.54 16.26 7.65
N SER A 377 5.33 15.23 7.35
CA SER A 377 6.53 15.35 6.50
C SER A 377 6.42 14.60 5.17
N ALA A 378 6.90 15.29 4.13
CA ALA A 378 7.25 14.75 2.83
C ALA A 378 8.56 13.96 2.96
N GLU A 379 8.50 12.65 3.14
CA GLU A 379 9.73 11.88 3.33
C GLU A 379 10.66 11.95 2.13
N SER A 380 11.96 11.76 2.36
CA SER A 380 13.00 11.80 1.32
C SER A 380 13.52 10.40 0.93
N GLY A 381 14.45 10.34 -0.02
CA GLY A 381 15.12 9.10 -0.43
C GLY A 381 14.76 8.67 -1.85
N GLY A 382 15.52 7.70 -2.36
CA GLY A 382 15.51 7.34 -3.78
C GLY A 382 16.42 8.21 -4.64
N GLU A 383 16.07 8.29 -5.93
CA GLU A 383 16.92 8.88 -6.98
C GLU A 383 16.67 10.38 -7.24
N HIS A 384 15.57 10.93 -6.71
CA HIS A 384 15.16 12.32 -6.93
C HIS A 384 14.53 12.95 -5.68
N THR A 385 14.39 14.27 -5.71
CA THR A 385 13.69 15.04 -4.68
C THR A 385 12.18 14.77 -4.75
N VAL A 386 11.50 14.89 -3.62
CA VAL A 386 10.04 14.72 -3.53
C VAL A 386 9.31 15.67 -4.48
N GLN A 387 8.20 15.19 -5.06
CA GLN A 387 7.34 15.96 -5.97
C GLN A 387 6.06 16.46 -5.29
N ASP A 388 5.55 17.60 -5.79
CA ASP A 388 4.37 18.31 -5.28
C ASP A 388 3.12 18.11 -6.15
N GLY A 389 1.92 18.23 -5.55
CA GLY A 389 0.60 18.24 -6.21
C GLY A 389 0.04 16.87 -6.60
N PHE A 390 0.64 15.79 -6.11
CA PHE A 390 0.66 14.49 -6.78
C PHE A 390 -0.70 13.80 -6.99
N GLY A 391 -0.99 13.35 -8.21
CA GLY A 391 -2.30 12.85 -8.62
C GLY A 391 -2.92 11.75 -7.75
N TRP A 392 -2.15 10.71 -7.38
CA TRP A 392 -2.68 9.66 -6.48
C TRP A 392 -2.96 10.18 -5.07
N THR A 393 -2.27 11.23 -4.61
CA THR A 393 -2.42 11.74 -3.24
C THR A 393 -3.76 12.43 -3.17
N ASN A 394 -4.03 13.26 -4.17
CA ASN A 394 -5.30 13.94 -4.33
C ASN A 394 -6.44 12.92 -4.46
N GLY A 395 -6.26 11.91 -5.33
CA GLY A 395 -7.27 10.89 -5.58
C GLY A 395 -7.62 10.05 -4.35
N VAL A 396 -6.61 9.56 -3.62
CA VAL A 396 -6.83 8.75 -2.42
C VAL A 396 -7.38 9.61 -1.28
N ALA A 397 -6.94 10.86 -1.11
CA ALA A 397 -7.49 11.77 -0.10
C ALA A 397 -8.98 12.06 -0.33
N LEU A 398 -9.37 12.36 -1.57
CA LEU A 398 -10.78 12.56 -1.95
C LEU A 398 -11.60 11.28 -1.74
N TRP A 399 -11.04 10.12 -2.09
CA TRP A 399 -11.69 8.84 -1.87
C TRP A 399 -11.92 8.55 -0.38
N VAL A 400 -10.91 8.75 0.47
CA VAL A 400 -11.04 8.55 1.93
C VAL A 400 -12.08 9.52 2.49
N ALA A 401 -12.03 10.80 2.14
CA ALA A 401 -13.02 11.79 2.59
C ALA A 401 -14.44 11.41 2.16
N SER A 402 -14.63 10.94 0.92
CA SER A 402 -15.93 10.52 0.39
C SER A 402 -16.46 9.25 1.08
N LYS A 403 -15.61 8.25 1.33
CA LYS A 403 -16.04 6.95 1.87
C LYS A 403 -16.12 6.91 3.39
N TYR A 404 -15.22 7.62 4.07
CA TYR A 404 -15.02 7.51 5.51
C TYR A 404 -15.21 8.82 6.25
N GLY A 405 -15.69 9.89 5.59
CA GLY A 405 -15.84 11.22 6.19
C GLY A 405 -16.61 11.26 7.51
N THR A 406 -17.55 10.35 7.75
CA THR A 406 -18.33 10.27 9.00
C THR A 406 -17.56 9.70 10.19
N ILE A 407 -16.44 9.01 9.94
CA ILE A 407 -15.56 8.40 10.94
C ILE A 407 -14.18 9.10 11.01
N LEU A 408 -14.00 10.17 10.24
CA LEU A 408 -12.82 11.02 10.32
C LEU A 408 -13.00 12.03 11.46
N ASP A 409 -11.95 12.20 12.23
CA ASP A 409 -11.79 13.29 13.17
C ASP A 409 -11.05 14.45 12.47
N ALA A 410 -11.22 15.66 13.01
CA ALA A 410 -10.42 16.80 12.55
C ALA A 410 -8.92 16.52 12.81
N PRO A 411 -8.05 16.63 11.79
CA PRO A 411 -6.61 16.46 11.97
C PRO A 411 -6.04 17.41 13.03
N LYS A 412 -5.17 16.89 13.89
CA LYS A 412 -4.45 17.68 14.90
C LYS A 412 -2.97 17.69 14.56
N CYS A 413 -2.47 18.77 13.96
CA CYS A 413 -1.09 18.87 13.46
C CYS A 413 -0.03 19.04 14.56
N PRO A 414 1.23 18.61 14.34
CA PRO A 414 2.22 18.59 15.40
C PRO A 414 2.61 20.02 15.69
N THR A 415 3.02 20.28 16.92
CA THR A 415 3.55 21.60 17.25
C THR A 415 4.87 21.78 16.51
N ILE A 416 5.00 22.89 15.78
CA ILE A 416 6.26 23.23 15.10
C ILE A 416 7.22 23.79 16.15
N ASP A 417 8.27 23.05 16.48
CA ASP A 417 9.28 23.52 17.43
C ASP A 417 10.11 24.67 16.83
N ILE A 418 9.99 25.84 17.45
CA ILE A 418 10.70 27.07 17.10
C ILE A 418 11.86 27.30 18.07
N THR A 419 12.68 26.29 18.35
CA THR A 419 13.85 26.46 19.21
C THR A 419 14.87 27.42 18.55
N PRO A 420 15.24 28.54 19.21
CA PRO A 420 16.20 29.47 18.67
C PRO A 420 17.60 28.84 18.65
N VAL A 421 18.17 28.65 17.46
CA VAL A 421 19.57 28.23 17.31
C VAL A 421 20.47 29.39 17.76
N PRO A 422 21.40 29.21 18.72
CA PRO A 422 22.39 30.23 19.06
C PRO A 422 23.25 30.53 17.83
N LEU A 423 23.40 31.82 17.52
CA LEU A 423 24.29 32.32 16.45
C LEU A 423 25.73 31.87 16.72
N ALA A 424 26.15 30.76 16.11
CA ALA A 424 27.57 30.41 16.06
C ALA A 424 28.29 31.41 15.15
N THR A 425 29.23 32.15 15.73
CA THR A 425 30.12 33.10 15.05
C THR A 425 30.79 32.46 13.84
N ARG A 426 30.54 33.01 12.65
CA ARG A 426 31.07 32.56 11.35
C ARG A 426 32.59 32.76 11.27
N GLY A 427 33.33 31.66 11.12
CA GLY A 427 34.57 31.62 10.34
C GLY A 427 34.24 31.32 8.88
N LEU A 428 34.76 32.14 7.95
CA LEU A 428 34.57 32.01 6.51
C LEU A 428 35.18 30.71 5.96
N GLY A 429 34.36 29.82 5.41
CA GLY A 429 34.85 28.66 4.66
C GLY A 429 33.74 27.71 4.19
N LYS A 430 33.45 27.74 2.88
CA LYS A 430 32.68 26.78 2.07
C LYS A 430 31.29 26.36 2.59
N ARG A 431 30.24 26.82 1.87
CA ARG A 431 28.83 26.43 2.03
C ARG A 431 28.67 24.91 2.00
N SER A 432 28.49 24.31 3.17
CA SER A 432 27.93 22.99 3.38
C SER A 432 26.70 23.17 4.27
N THR A 433 25.56 22.75 3.73
CA THR A 433 24.24 22.76 4.34
C THR A 433 24.20 21.83 5.55
N ARG A 434 24.05 22.39 6.76
CA ARG A 434 23.68 21.59 7.94
C ARG A 434 23.07 22.46 9.04
N PHE A 435 21.75 22.40 9.20
CA PHE A 435 21.07 22.58 10.49
C PHE A 435 19.78 21.74 10.46
N ILE A 436 19.66 20.83 11.44
CA ILE A 436 18.53 19.93 11.64
C ILE A 436 17.60 20.64 12.62
N GLY A 437 16.44 21.11 12.15
CA GLY A 437 15.31 21.29 13.05
C GLY A 437 14.87 19.90 13.48
N LYS A 438 15.03 19.55 14.76
CA LYS A 438 14.38 18.36 15.32
C LYS A 438 12.91 18.70 15.44
N ARG A 439 12.08 18.13 14.55
CA ARG A 439 10.63 18.08 14.74
C ARG A 439 10.35 16.93 15.69
N VAL A 440 9.56 17.21 16.73
CA VAL A 440 9.27 16.33 17.86
C VAL A 440 7.89 15.73 17.70
#